data_AF-A0ABD2ZRC1-F1
#
_entry.id   AF-A0ABD2ZRC1-F1
#
_cell.length_a   1.000
_cell.length_b   1.000
_cell.length_c   1.000
_cell.angle_alpha   90.00
_cell.angle_beta   90.00
_cell.angle_gamma   90.00
#
_symmetry.space_group_name_H-M   'P 1'
#
loop_
_entity.id
_entity.type
_entity.pdbx_description
1 polymer ?
#
loop_
_entity_poly.entity_id
_entity_poly.type
_entity_poly.pdbx_seq_one_letter_code
_entity_poly.pdbx_strand_id
1 'polypeptide(L)'
;MVILCEIEFAENPRCDREVAADESKYCAYVRECIFREIVEEANEYLKGCKTMETKSSRLKWLAGRQRDEKSVIVTCAMLGKQLIQEIQEPDRVRKILGDFWTEMILFVAPSDDVTAHLWALLFHAGIAKITPEENA
;
A
#
# COMPACT_ATOMS: atom_id res chain seq x y z
N MET A 1 15.08 -8.02 -6.30
CA MET A 1 14.88 -6.69 -5.69
C MET A 1 15.26 -5.53 -6.61
N VAL A 2 16.24 -5.69 -7.52
CA VAL A 2 16.52 -4.74 -8.63
C VAL A 2 15.46 -4.81 -9.75
N ILE A 3 14.75 -5.93 -9.85
CA ILE A 3 13.87 -6.26 -10.98
C ILE A 3 12.58 -5.40 -11.05
N LEU A 4 12.16 -4.75 -9.96
CA LEU A 4 10.99 -3.86 -10.01
C LEU A 4 11.33 -2.41 -10.44
N CYS A 5 12.61 -2.00 -10.41
CA CYS A 5 12.99 -0.68 -10.91
C CYS A 5 13.05 -0.63 -12.45
N GLU A 6 13.33 -1.75 -13.12
CA GLU A 6 13.49 -1.76 -14.58
C GLU A 6 12.19 -2.01 -15.34
N ILE A 7 11.12 -2.51 -14.71
CA ILE A 7 9.96 -3.04 -15.45
C ILE A 7 8.85 -2.00 -15.75
N GLU A 8 8.77 -0.83 -15.10
CA GLU A 8 7.63 0.09 -15.31
C GLU A 8 7.95 1.59 -15.53
N PHE A 9 9.21 2.00 -15.71
CA PHE A 9 9.60 3.42 -15.74
C PHE A 9 9.61 4.12 -17.12
N ALA A 10 8.86 3.62 -18.11
CA ALA A 10 8.80 4.26 -19.43
C ALA A 10 7.62 5.23 -19.64
N GLU A 11 6.57 5.24 -18.79
CA GLU A 11 5.30 5.90 -19.17
C GLU A 11 4.56 6.72 -18.09
N ASN A 12 5.19 7.19 -17.00
CA ASN A 12 4.54 8.18 -16.11
C ASN A 12 5.22 9.57 -16.15
N PRO A 13 4.78 10.48 -17.04
CA PRO A 13 5.38 11.81 -17.23
C PRO A 13 4.94 12.86 -16.19
N ARG A 14 4.27 12.46 -15.09
CA ARG A 14 3.66 13.40 -14.12
C ARG A 14 4.45 13.66 -12.84
N CYS A 15 5.55 12.95 -12.61
CA CYS A 15 6.39 13.11 -11.42
C CYS A 15 7.61 13.97 -11.88
N ASP A 16 7.78 15.17 -11.32
CA ASP A 16 8.61 16.26 -11.87
C ASP A 16 10.09 15.89 -12.08
N ARG A 17 10.66 16.38 -13.19
CA ARG A 17 11.99 16.00 -13.72
C ARG A 17 13.18 16.49 -12.87
N GLU A 18 12.97 17.41 -11.92
CA GLU A 18 14.04 18.01 -11.09
C GLU A 18 14.58 17.08 -9.98
N VAL A 19 13.83 16.05 -9.57
CA VAL A 19 14.23 15.13 -8.47
C VAL A 19 15.19 14.03 -8.93
N ALA A 20 15.43 13.90 -10.24
CA ALA A 20 16.22 12.82 -10.85
C ALA A 20 17.75 12.92 -10.67
N ALA A 21 18.27 13.92 -9.96
CA ALA A 21 19.71 14.11 -9.75
C ALA A 21 20.31 13.26 -8.61
N ASP A 22 19.47 12.61 -7.80
CA ASP A 22 19.87 11.75 -6.68
C ASP A 22 19.00 10.48 -6.70
N GLU A 23 19.58 9.33 -7.07
CA GLU A 23 18.86 8.05 -7.27
C GLU A 23 18.06 7.61 -6.04
N SER A 24 18.55 7.89 -4.83
CA SER A 24 17.88 7.55 -3.58
C SER A 24 16.63 8.40 -3.36
N LYS A 25 16.75 9.71 -3.59
CA LYS A 25 15.63 10.66 -3.49
C LYS A 25 14.59 10.44 -4.59
N TYR A 26 15.03 10.10 -5.80
CA TYR A 26 14.15 9.79 -6.92
C TYR A 26 13.29 8.55 -6.62
N CYS A 27 13.88 7.48 -6.08
CA CYS A 27 13.12 6.28 -5.72
C CYS A 27 12.09 6.54 -4.60
N ALA A 28 12.44 7.36 -3.61
CA ALA A 28 11.52 7.73 -2.53
C ALA A 28 10.34 8.58 -3.07
N TYR A 29 10.64 9.57 -3.90
CA TYR A 29 9.64 10.43 -4.51
C TYR A 29 8.67 9.66 -5.42
N VAL A 30 9.17 8.72 -6.23
CA VAL A 30 8.29 7.94 -7.11
C VAL A 30 7.40 6.97 -6.33
N ARG A 31 7.91 6.35 -5.26
CA ARG A 31 7.07 5.54 -4.36
C ARG A 31 5.93 6.38 -3.78
N GLU A 32 6.22 7.61 -3.36
CA GLU A 32 5.21 8.53 -2.84
C GLU A 32 4.18 8.93 -3.92
N CYS A 33 4.63 9.25 -5.14
CA CYS A 33 3.76 9.51 -6.29
C CYS A 33 2.80 8.33 -6.53
N ILE A 34 3.32 7.11 -6.68
CA ILE A 34 2.53 5.91 -6.96
C ILE A 34 1.55 5.63 -5.82
N PHE A 35 2.01 5.70 -4.57
CA PHE A 35 1.14 5.45 -3.42
C PHE A 35 -0.01 6.46 -3.36
N ARG A 36 0.27 7.76 -3.60
CA ARG A 36 -0.74 8.80 -3.65
C ARG A 36 -1.78 8.54 -4.75
N GLU A 37 -1.34 8.21 -5.96
CA GLU A 37 -2.23 7.88 -7.08
C GLU A 37 -3.16 6.70 -6.73
N ILE A 38 -2.62 5.64 -6.12
CA ILE A 38 -3.42 4.48 -5.68
C ILE A 38 -4.42 4.87 -4.59
N VAL A 39 -4.05 5.72 -3.64
CA VAL A 39 -4.95 6.21 -2.58
C VAL A 39 -6.08 7.06 -3.16
N GLU A 40 -5.78 7.93 -4.12
CA GLU A 40 -6.78 8.74 -4.82
C GLU A 40 -7.75 7.85 -5.61
N GLU A 41 -7.22 6.87 -6.35
CA GLU A 41 -8.03 5.88 -7.06
C GLU A 41 -8.93 5.09 -6.10
N ALA A 42 -8.39 4.60 -4.98
CA ALA A 42 -9.14 3.88 -3.95
C ALA A 42 -10.30 4.73 -3.39
N ASN A 43 -10.03 6.00 -3.13
CA ASN A 43 -11.02 6.93 -2.60
C ASN A 43 -12.16 7.16 -3.59
N GLU A 44 -11.88 7.22 -4.89
CA GLU A 44 -12.93 7.37 -5.90
C GLU A 44 -13.80 6.12 -6.02
N TYR A 45 -13.20 4.92 -6.04
CA TYR A 45 -13.96 3.66 -6.10
C TYR A 45 -14.76 3.37 -4.83
N LEU A 46 -14.25 3.77 -3.67
CA LEU A 46 -14.89 3.57 -2.37
C LEU A 46 -15.70 4.78 -1.92
N LYS A 47 -15.87 5.79 -2.79
CA LYS A 47 -16.62 7.00 -2.49
C LYS A 47 -18.04 6.67 -2.03
N GLY A 48 -18.44 7.29 -0.92
CA GLY A 48 -19.75 7.06 -0.30
C GLY A 48 -19.87 5.75 0.50
N CYS A 49 -18.86 4.87 0.51
CA CYS A 49 -18.86 3.67 1.34
C CYS A 49 -18.46 4.02 2.78
N LYS A 50 -19.46 4.23 3.65
CA LYS A 50 -19.25 4.67 5.05
C LYS A 50 -18.93 3.53 6.02
N THR A 51 -19.31 2.30 5.68
CA THR A 51 -19.16 1.13 6.55
C THR A 51 -18.32 0.03 5.89
N MET A 52 -17.79 -0.90 6.69
CA MET A 52 -17.02 -2.03 6.15
C MET A 52 -17.86 -2.93 5.24
N GLU A 53 -19.14 -3.09 5.53
CA GLU A 53 -20.07 -3.89 4.72
C GLU A 53 -20.26 -3.26 3.34
N THR A 54 -20.45 -1.93 3.29
CA THR A 54 -20.55 -1.20 2.02
C THR A 54 -19.27 -1.26 1.21
N LYS A 55 -18.10 -1.14 1.87
CA LYS A 55 -16.78 -1.30 1.23
C LYS A 55 -16.58 -2.72 0.70
N SER A 56 -16.86 -3.74 1.51
CA SER A 56 -16.75 -5.15 1.12
C SER A 56 -17.66 -5.47 -0.07
N SER A 57 -18.89 -4.99 -0.05
CA SER A 57 -19.84 -5.19 -1.15
C SER A 57 -19.36 -4.51 -2.44
N ARG A 58 -18.82 -3.28 -2.34
CA ARG A 58 -18.22 -2.57 -3.47
C ARG A 58 -17.03 -3.34 -4.05
N LEU A 59 -16.12 -3.82 -3.20
CA LEU A 59 -14.96 -4.60 -3.64
C LEU A 59 -15.37 -5.92 -4.29
N LYS A 60 -16.37 -6.63 -3.75
CA LYS A 60 -16.93 -7.84 -4.38
C LYS A 60 -17.52 -7.55 -5.76
N TRP A 61 -18.19 -6.41 -5.93
CA TRP A 61 -18.70 -5.97 -7.23
C TRP A 61 -17.56 -5.69 -8.22
N LEU A 62 -16.51 -4.98 -7.79
CA LEU A 62 -15.32 -4.71 -8.60
C LEU A 62 -14.61 -6.01 -9.02
N ALA A 63 -14.53 -7.01 -8.13
CA ALA A 63 -13.95 -8.31 -8.42
C ALA A 63 -14.72 -9.15 -9.46
N GLY A 64 -15.91 -8.70 -9.87
CA GLY A 64 -16.69 -9.29 -10.96
C GLY A 64 -16.43 -8.67 -12.33
N ARG A 65 -15.60 -7.62 -12.41
CA ARG A 65 -15.27 -6.93 -13.67
C ARG A 65 -14.21 -7.71 -14.47
N GLN A 66 -14.06 -7.34 -15.74
CA GLN A 66 -13.08 -7.97 -16.63
C GLN A 66 -11.65 -7.52 -16.29
N ARG A 67 -10.67 -8.39 -16.55
CA ARG A 67 -9.25 -8.22 -16.19
C ARG A 67 -8.53 -7.15 -17.04
N ASP A 68 -9.17 -6.64 -18.09
CA ASP A 68 -8.62 -5.63 -18.99
C ASP A 68 -8.67 -4.20 -18.41
N GLU A 69 -9.27 -4.03 -17.24
CA GLU A 69 -9.31 -2.74 -16.54
C GLU A 69 -7.94 -2.40 -15.93
N LYS A 70 -7.33 -1.31 -16.40
CA LYS A 70 -6.02 -0.80 -15.93
C LYS A 70 -6.02 -0.26 -14.49
N SER A 71 -7.06 -0.54 -13.70
CA SER A 71 -7.21 -0.04 -12.34
C SER A 71 -6.49 -0.95 -11.34
N VAL A 72 -5.65 -0.35 -10.50
CA VAL A 72 -4.96 -1.08 -9.42
C VAL A 72 -6.00 -1.60 -8.43
N ILE A 73 -7.03 -0.79 -8.12
CA ILE A 73 -8.08 -1.17 -7.17
C ILE A 73 -8.94 -2.33 -7.66
N VAL A 74 -9.28 -2.36 -8.95
CA VAL A 74 -10.01 -3.50 -9.54
C VAL A 74 -9.15 -4.76 -9.52
N THR A 75 -7.86 -4.64 -9.85
CA THR A 75 -6.90 -5.73 -9.77
C THR A 75 -6.79 -6.27 -8.34
N CYS A 76 -6.68 -5.39 -7.34
CA CYS A 76 -6.66 -5.77 -5.93
C CYS A 76 -7.94 -6.50 -5.51
N ALA A 77 -9.12 -6.05 -5.96
CA ALA A 77 -10.39 -6.70 -5.67
C ALA A 77 -10.46 -8.12 -6.27
N MET A 78 -9.99 -8.29 -7.50
CA MET A 78 -9.90 -9.60 -8.16
C MET A 78 -8.92 -10.54 -7.44
N LEU A 79 -7.73 -10.06 -7.09
CA LEU A 79 -6.74 -10.81 -6.32
C LEU A 79 -7.29 -11.22 -4.95
N GLY A 80 -7.97 -10.32 -4.25
CA GLY A 80 -8.61 -10.63 -2.96
C GLY A 80 -9.66 -11.74 -3.09
N LYS A 81 -10.44 -11.73 -4.18
CA LYS A 81 -11.39 -12.82 -4.49
C LYS A 81 -10.67 -14.14 -4.76
N GLN A 82 -9.61 -14.12 -5.57
CA GLN A 82 -8.81 -15.31 -5.88
C GLN A 82 -8.18 -15.90 -4.62
N LEU A 83 -7.60 -15.06 -3.76
CA LEU A 83 -6.97 -15.48 -2.51
C LEU A 83 -7.95 -16.22 -1.58
N ILE A 84 -9.19 -15.74 -1.46
CA ILE A 84 -10.24 -16.39 -0.66
C ILE A 84 -10.72 -17.70 -1.30
N GLN A 85 -10.72 -17.80 -2.63
CA GLN A 85 -11.16 -19.00 -3.35
C GLN A 85 -10.09 -20.10 -3.34
N GLU A 86 -8.82 -19.72 -3.45
CA GLU A 86 -7.69 -20.65 -3.49
C GLU A 86 -7.28 -21.13 -2.10
N ILE A 87 -7.43 -20.28 -1.08
CA ILE A 87 -7.06 -20.60 0.29
C ILE A 87 -8.32 -20.72 1.14
N GLN A 88 -8.78 -21.96 1.34
CA GLN A 88 -9.99 -22.27 2.12
C GLN A 88 -9.78 -22.20 3.65
N GLU A 89 -8.61 -21.74 4.11
CA GLU A 89 -8.26 -21.53 5.51
C GLU A 89 -8.21 -20.01 5.82
N PRO A 90 -9.25 -19.44 6.45
CA PRO A 90 -9.35 -17.99 6.69
C PRO A 90 -8.17 -17.42 7.49
N ASP A 91 -7.62 -18.20 8.43
CA ASP A 91 -6.50 -17.75 9.25
C ASP A 91 -5.20 -17.68 8.45
N ARG A 92 -5.02 -18.56 7.44
CA ARG A 92 -3.90 -18.43 6.50
C ARG A 92 -4.03 -17.22 5.61
N VAL A 93 -5.24 -16.93 5.09
CA VAL A 93 -5.50 -15.72 4.29
C VAL A 93 -5.16 -14.46 5.08
N ARG A 94 -5.61 -14.39 6.35
CA ARG A 94 -5.30 -13.27 7.24
C ARG A 94 -3.81 -13.15 7.51
N LYS A 95 -3.10 -14.26 7.72
CA LYS A 95 -1.65 -14.26 7.93
C LYS A 95 -0.90 -13.74 6.70
N ILE A 96 -1.20 -14.27 5.51
CA ILE A 96 -0.58 -13.85 4.26
C ILE A 96 -0.79 -12.35 4.02
N LEU A 97 -2.02 -11.86 4.23
CA LEU A 97 -2.30 -10.43 4.13
C LEU A 97 -1.50 -9.64 5.17
N GLY A 98 -1.47 -10.07 6.44
CA GLY A 98 -0.71 -9.40 7.50
C GLY A 98 0.78 -9.30 7.20
N ASP A 99 1.40 -10.41 6.78
CA ASP A 99 2.82 -10.48 6.40
C ASP A 99 3.10 -9.54 5.22
N PHE A 100 2.26 -9.58 4.17
CA PHE A 100 2.37 -8.71 3.00
C PHE A 100 2.22 -7.22 3.34
N TRP A 101 1.21 -6.84 4.15
CA TRP A 101 1.00 -5.45 4.56
C TRP A 101 2.17 -4.93 5.38
N THR A 102 2.79 -5.77 6.20
CA THR A 102 3.98 -5.40 6.98
C THR A 102 5.17 -5.11 6.07
N GLU A 103 5.44 -5.99 5.11
CA GLU A 103 6.49 -5.78 4.10
C GLU A 103 6.24 -4.52 3.26
N MET A 104 4.98 -4.24 2.89
CA MET A 104 4.62 -3.07 2.10
C MET A 104 4.82 -1.75 2.88
N ILE A 105 4.44 -1.70 4.16
CA ILE A 105 4.68 -0.51 5.00
C ILE A 105 6.18 -0.24 5.14
N LEU A 106 6.98 -1.30 5.36
CA LEU A 106 8.44 -1.20 5.42
C LEU A 106 9.04 -0.74 4.07
N PHE A 107 8.46 -1.14 2.95
CA PHE A 107 8.90 -0.73 1.62
C PHE A 107 8.54 0.73 1.29
N VAL A 108 7.32 1.18 1.65
CA VAL A 108 6.83 2.54 1.36
C VAL A 108 7.52 3.58 2.24
N ALA A 109 7.89 3.21 3.46
CA ALA A 109 8.64 4.06 4.38
C ALA A 109 10.06 3.52 4.56
N PRO A 110 10.93 3.61 3.53
CA PRO A 110 12.33 3.25 3.65
C PRO A 110 12.99 4.32 4.52
N SER A 111 12.97 4.05 5.80
CA SER A 111 13.81 4.73 6.75
C SER A 111 14.83 3.73 7.21
N ASP A 112 16.07 4.20 7.30
CA ASP A 112 17.16 3.44 7.87
C ASP A 112 16.92 3.08 9.35
N ASP A 113 15.84 3.63 9.95
CA ASP A 113 15.40 3.36 11.30
C ASP A 113 13.99 2.74 11.34
N VAL A 114 13.98 1.41 11.16
CA VAL A 114 12.80 0.55 11.34
C VAL A 114 12.23 0.67 12.76
N THR A 115 13.07 0.98 13.75
CA THR A 115 12.67 1.15 15.15
C THR A 115 11.82 2.41 15.30
N ALA A 116 12.23 3.53 14.71
CA ALA A 116 11.44 4.76 14.69
C ALA A 116 10.06 4.57 14.05
N HIS A 117 9.98 3.77 12.98
CA HIS A 117 8.72 3.46 12.29
C HIS A 117 7.79 2.61 13.15
N LEU A 118 8.34 1.59 13.82
CA LEU A 118 7.59 0.78 14.77
C LEU A 118 7.05 1.65 15.92
N TRP A 119 7.88 2.53 16.49
CA TRP A 119 7.44 3.45 17.55
C TRP A 119 6.35 4.41 17.08
N ALA A 120 6.45 4.96 15.86
CA ALA A 120 5.40 5.81 15.29
C ALA A 120 4.08 5.05 15.13
N LEU A 121 4.10 3.82 14.63
CA LEU A 121 2.91 2.97 14.50
C LEU A 121 2.30 2.65 15.87
N LEU A 122 3.12 2.26 16.84
CA LEU A 122 2.66 1.97 18.20
C LEU A 122 2.10 3.23 18.89
N PHE A 123 2.68 4.40 18.65
CA PHE A 123 2.20 5.68 19.17
C PHE A 123 0.85 6.07 18.55
N HIS A 124 0.71 6.01 17.22
CA HIS A 124 -0.55 6.30 16.54
C HIS A 124 -1.66 5.30 16.89
N ALA A 125 -1.31 4.04 17.15
CA ALA A 125 -2.25 3.02 17.65
C ALA A 125 -2.58 3.18 19.14
N GLY A 126 -1.93 4.10 19.86
CA GLY A 126 -2.13 4.31 21.30
C GLY A 126 -1.55 3.20 22.19
N ILE A 127 -0.70 2.33 21.63
CA ILE A 127 -0.07 1.19 22.30
C ILE A 127 1.19 1.62 23.04
N ALA A 128 1.99 2.50 22.44
CA ALA A 128 3.16 3.11 23.06
C ALA A 128 2.89 4.57 23.43
N LYS A 129 3.40 5.00 24.58
CA LYS A 129 3.52 6.43 24.92
C LYS A 129 4.98 6.81 24.65
N ILE A 130 5.20 7.95 24.00
CA ILE A 130 6.53 8.58 24.01
C ILE A 130 6.80 8.93 25.49
N THR A 131 7.63 8.15 26.17
CA THR A 131 8.27 8.59 27.41
C THR A 131 9.45 9.44 26.99
N PRO A 132 9.49 10.74 27.33
CA PRO A 132 10.70 11.53 27.17
C PRO A 132 11.66 11.10 28.29
N GLU A 133 12.33 9.96 28.10
CA GLU A 133 13.50 9.64 28.92
C GLU A 133 14.72 10.34 28.32
N GLU A 134 15.06 11.45 28.98
CA GLU A 134 16.43 11.82 29.36
C GLU A 134 17.53 11.65 28.30
N ASN A 135 17.63 12.64 27.39
CA ASN A 135 18.94 13.05 26.89
C ASN A 135 19.40 14.26 27.69
N ALA A 136 20.06 13.98 28.83
CA ALA A 136 21.03 14.85 29.45
C ALA A 136 22.39 14.66 28.78
#